data_AF-A0A1V4MB58-F1
#
_entry.id   AF-A0A1V4MB58-F1
#
_cell.length_a   1.000
_cell.length_b   1.000
_cell.length_c   1.000
_cell.angle_alpha   90.00
_cell.angle_beta   90.00
_cell.angle_gamma   90.00
#
_symmetry.space_group_name_H-M   'P 1'
#
loop_
_entity.id
_entity.type
_entity.pdbx_description
1 polymer ?
#
loop_
_entity_poly.entity_id
_entity_poly.type
_entity_poly.pdbx_seq_one_letter_code
_entity_poly.pdbx_strand_id
1 'polypeptide(L)'
;MNQPAITTSKIPKETEQQYTAWLLYCEYGSIDKLLKTWEGVALKRTETAPELAGLIERLGNPPCRRSLADWSKKYYWVERRELKLKEDFEILLEKTRKIIRYKKHKIAETFERIINKRIKQLKDGEMVTTLDLKQAWEMLQVEIGKPTSRAELRSEPEQRPLTPEEKEHGKKLHEAVKWYLNQSHKQQKNIEKNNKTE
;
A
#
# COMPACT_ATOMS: atom_id res chain seq x y z
N MET A 1 -5.74 -23.73 20.59
CA MET A 1 -4.84 -22.65 20.12
C MET A 1 -5.37 -21.36 20.72
N ASN A 2 -4.70 -20.82 21.73
CA ASN A 2 -5.14 -19.60 22.41
C ASN A 2 -5.00 -18.42 21.45
N GLN A 3 -6.11 -17.77 21.12
CA GLN A 3 -6.07 -16.45 20.49
C GLN A 3 -5.26 -15.52 21.42
N PRO A 4 -4.26 -14.78 20.92
CA PRO A 4 -3.58 -13.80 21.75
C PRO A 4 -4.63 -12.82 22.26
N ALA A 5 -4.78 -12.75 23.58
CA ALA A 5 -5.69 -11.84 24.23
C ALA A 5 -5.36 -10.42 23.77
N ILE A 6 -6.39 -9.69 23.34
CA ILE A 6 -6.33 -8.34 22.80
C ILE A 6 -5.48 -7.44 23.70
N THR A 7 -4.28 -7.05 23.24
CA THR A 7 -3.31 -6.24 24.02
C THR A 7 -3.77 -4.78 24.15
N THR A 8 -4.71 -4.37 23.30
CA THR A 8 -5.37 -3.07 23.32
C THR A 8 -6.41 -2.90 24.43
N SER A 9 -6.71 -3.96 25.18
CA SER A 9 -7.57 -3.87 26.35
C SER A 9 -6.82 -3.37 27.61
N LYS A 10 -7.57 -2.83 28.57
CA LYS A 10 -7.05 -2.39 29.87
C LYS A 10 -6.38 -3.56 30.59
N ILE A 11 -5.12 -3.40 30.99
CA ILE A 11 -4.37 -4.47 31.67
C ILE A 11 -4.94 -4.67 33.08
N PRO A 12 -4.95 -5.92 33.61
CA PRO A 12 -5.27 -6.16 35.02
C PRO A 12 -4.42 -5.29 35.95
N LYS A 13 -5.04 -4.56 36.90
CA LYS A 13 -4.39 -3.60 37.82
C LYS A 13 -3.96 -2.26 37.20
N GLU A 14 -4.31 -1.99 35.95
CA GLU A 14 -4.26 -0.63 35.37
C GLU A 14 -5.54 0.11 35.80
N THR A 15 -5.44 1.36 36.25
CA THR A 15 -6.62 2.19 36.53
C THR A 15 -7.20 2.75 35.22
N GLU A 16 -8.44 3.22 35.22
CA GLU A 16 -9.01 3.86 34.03
C GLU A 16 -8.24 5.10 33.60
N GLN A 17 -7.73 5.86 34.57
CA GLN A 17 -6.85 7.00 34.32
C GLN A 17 -5.56 6.60 33.64
N GLN A 18 -4.88 5.55 34.13
CA GLN A 18 -3.63 5.04 33.54
C GLN A 18 -3.84 4.51 32.13
N TYR A 19 -4.92 3.78 31.91
CA TYR A 19 -5.29 3.27 30.60
C TYR A 19 -5.62 4.42 29.63
N THR A 20 -6.39 5.42 30.07
CA THR A 20 -6.72 6.60 29.25
C THR A 20 -5.46 7.42 28.94
N ALA A 21 -4.52 7.52 29.88
CA ALA A 21 -3.21 8.11 29.64
C ALA A 21 -2.43 7.32 28.58
N TRP A 22 -2.42 5.99 28.64
CA TRP A 22 -1.79 5.17 27.62
C TRP A 22 -2.41 5.38 26.22
N LEU A 23 -3.74 5.51 26.14
CA LEU A 23 -4.42 5.85 24.87
C LEU A 23 -3.95 7.20 24.32
N LEU A 24 -3.88 8.25 25.16
CA LEU A 24 -3.32 9.54 24.75
C LEU A 24 -1.85 9.39 24.32
N TYR A 25 -1.07 8.54 25.00
CA TYR A 25 0.32 8.30 24.66
C TYR A 25 0.45 7.65 23.28
N CYS A 26 -0.48 6.76 22.90
CA CYS A 26 -0.52 6.16 21.58
C CYS A 26 -0.64 7.21 20.46
N GLU A 27 -1.50 8.22 20.67
CA GLU A 27 -1.73 9.32 19.75
C GLU A 27 -0.51 10.27 19.64
N TYR A 28 0.04 10.70 20.78
CA TYR A 28 1.08 11.73 20.79
C TYR A 28 2.51 11.20 20.69
N GLY A 29 2.74 9.94 21.06
CA GLY A 29 4.05 9.28 21.04
C GLY A 29 5.09 9.89 21.99
N SER A 30 4.69 10.77 22.91
CA SER A 30 5.59 11.49 23.81
C SER A 30 4.89 11.79 25.14
N ILE A 31 5.60 11.55 26.24
CA ILE A 31 5.15 11.87 27.60
C ILE A 31 4.95 13.38 27.75
N ASP A 32 5.85 14.20 27.19
CA ASP A 32 5.79 15.66 27.33
C ASP A 32 4.58 16.24 26.59
N LYS A 33 4.29 15.74 25.38
CA LYS A 33 3.09 16.12 24.63
C LYS A 33 1.82 15.66 25.33
N LEU A 34 1.80 14.42 25.85
CA LEU A 34 0.68 13.90 26.61
C LEU A 34 0.39 14.76 27.84
N LEU A 35 1.42 15.13 28.61
CA LEU A 35 1.25 15.92 29.82
C LEU A 35 0.69 17.30 29.49
N LYS A 36 1.25 17.98 28.49
CA LYS A 36 0.77 19.29 28.03
C LYS A 36 -0.70 19.24 27.58
N THR A 37 -1.08 18.19 26.85
CA THR A 37 -2.48 17.99 26.43
C THR A 37 -3.39 17.75 27.64
N TRP A 38 -2.97 16.91 28.59
CA TRP A 38 -3.75 16.60 29.78
C TRP A 38 -3.95 17.85 30.64
N GLU A 39 -2.92 18.65 30.84
CA GLU A 39 -3.01 19.95 31.52
C GLU A 39 -3.99 20.88 30.80
N GLY A 40 -3.93 20.95 29.46
CA GLY A 40 -4.88 21.71 28.66
C GLY A 40 -6.32 21.24 28.81
N VAL A 41 -6.56 19.92 28.87
CA VAL A 41 -7.89 19.34 29.12
C VAL A 41 -8.37 19.62 30.54
N ALA A 42 -7.47 19.57 31.52
CA ALA A 42 -7.78 19.88 32.91
C ALA A 42 -8.12 21.36 33.12
N LEU A 43 -7.47 22.28 32.40
CA LEU A 43 -7.82 23.70 32.40
C LEU A 43 -9.20 23.94 31.78
N LYS A 44 -9.53 23.24 30.70
CA LYS A 44 -10.86 23.28 30.07
C LYS A 44 -11.96 22.64 30.92
N ARG A 45 -11.64 22.03 32.06
CA ARG A 45 -12.65 21.50 33.01
C ARG A 45 -13.50 22.61 33.62
N THR A 46 -12.95 23.82 33.76
CA THR A 46 -13.68 24.98 34.27
C THR A 46 -14.51 25.67 33.20
N GLU A 47 -14.24 25.38 31.92
CA GLU A 47 -15.01 25.84 30.77
C GLU A 47 -16.03 24.74 30.42
N THR A 48 -17.31 25.04 30.31
CA THR A 48 -18.36 24.02 30.15
C THR A 48 -18.28 23.35 28.77
N ALA A 49 -17.39 22.36 28.59
CA ALA A 49 -17.18 21.62 27.35
C ALA A 49 -17.83 20.21 27.46
N PRO A 50 -19.12 20.06 27.12
CA PRO A 50 -19.85 18.80 27.28
C PRO A 50 -19.25 17.64 26.48
N GLU A 51 -18.62 17.93 25.34
CA GLU A 51 -17.95 16.92 24.49
C GLU A 51 -16.71 16.30 25.17
N LEU A 52 -16.08 17.00 26.10
CA LEU A 52 -14.88 16.55 26.81
C LEU A 52 -15.18 15.99 28.20
N ALA A 53 -16.43 16.09 28.68
CA ALA A 53 -16.81 15.73 30.05
C ALA A 53 -16.42 14.29 30.41
N GLY A 54 -16.72 13.33 29.52
CA GLY A 54 -16.37 11.92 29.75
C GLY A 54 -14.86 11.64 29.72
N LEU A 55 -14.08 12.41 28.96
CA LEU A 55 -12.62 12.31 28.95
C LEU A 55 -12.01 12.90 30.23
N ILE A 56 -12.53 14.05 30.65
CA ILE A 56 -12.13 14.74 31.89
C ILE A 56 -12.39 13.87 33.12
N GLU A 57 -13.53 13.18 33.16
CA GLU A 57 -13.88 12.28 34.26
C GLU A 57 -12.88 11.11 34.38
N ARG A 58 -12.53 10.48 33.25
CA ARG A 58 -11.60 9.34 33.22
C ARG A 58 -10.15 9.75 33.50
N LEU A 59 -9.74 10.91 32.99
CA LEU A 59 -8.38 11.43 33.20
C LEU A 59 -8.20 12.04 34.58
N GLY A 60 -9.20 12.71 35.14
CA GLY A 60 -9.02 13.44 36.39
C GLY A 60 -7.84 14.44 36.34
N ASN A 61 -7.17 14.63 37.48
CA ASN A 61 -6.09 15.60 37.59
C ASN A 61 -4.79 15.10 36.92
N PRO A 62 -4.05 15.98 36.22
CA PRO A 62 -2.81 15.60 35.56
C PRO A 62 -1.74 15.21 36.59
N PRO A 63 -1.11 14.02 36.45
CA PRO A 63 0.00 13.61 37.30
C PRO A 63 1.29 14.30 36.86
N CYS A 64 2.32 14.26 37.71
CA CYS A 64 3.62 14.81 37.32
C CYS A 64 4.31 13.95 36.23
N ARG A 65 5.23 14.57 35.48
CA ARG A 65 6.02 13.89 34.44
C ARG A 65 6.69 12.59 34.92
N ARG A 66 7.20 12.57 36.15
CA ARG A 66 7.87 11.38 36.72
C ARG A 66 6.89 10.22 36.86
N SER A 67 5.70 10.46 37.40
CA SER A 67 4.63 9.46 37.50
C SER A 67 4.26 8.86 36.15
N LEU A 68 4.19 9.68 35.09
CA LEU A 68 3.91 9.20 33.73
C LEU A 68 5.05 8.33 33.18
N ALA A 69 6.30 8.70 33.45
CA ALA A 69 7.45 7.88 33.06
C ALA A 69 7.46 6.53 33.80
N ASP A 70 7.08 6.52 35.09
CA ASP A 70 6.96 5.30 35.87
C ASP A 70 5.83 4.41 35.35
N TRP A 71 4.68 4.98 34.99
CA TRP A 71 3.58 4.24 34.36
C TRP A 71 3.98 3.69 33.00
N SER A 72 4.67 4.50 32.18
CA SER A 72 5.16 4.10 30.87
C SER A 72 6.06 2.86 30.95
N LYS A 73 6.90 2.78 31.99
CA LYS A 73 7.75 1.61 32.24
C LYS A 73 6.95 0.44 32.82
N LYS A 74 6.18 0.69 33.87
CA LYS A 74 5.42 -0.33 34.62
C LYS A 74 4.41 -1.08 33.74
N TYR A 75 3.77 -0.36 32.81
CA TYR A 75 2.73 -0.89 31.93
C TYR A 75 3.21 -0.98 30.48
N TYR A 76 4.52 -0.97 30.22
CA TYR A 76 5.11 -1.29 28.91
C TYR A 76 4.51 -0.49 27.74
N TRP A 77 4.34 0.83 27.92
CA TRP A 77 3.57 1.65 26.98
C TRP A 77 4.12 1.64 25.56
N VAL A 78 5.44 1.62 25.39
CA VAL A 78 6.11 1.61 24.08
C VAL A 78 5.80 0.32 23.33
N GLU A 79 6.04 -0.83 23.95
CA GLU A 79 5.81 -2.15 23.37
C GLU A 79 4.33 -2.38 23.06
N ARG A 80 3.44 -2.00 24.00
CA ARG A 80 1.98 -2.05 23.77
C ARG A 80 1.53 -1.17 22.62
N ARG A 81 2.15 0.01 22.46
CA ARG A 81 1.83 0.93 21.34
C ARG A 81 2.21 0.30 20.00
N GLU A 82 3.38 -0.32 19.92
CA GLU A 82 3.80 -1.02 18.68
C GLU A 82 2.87 -2.19 18.34
N LEU A 83 2.47 -2.97 19.35
CA LEU A 83 1.49 -4.04 19.17
C LEU A 83 0.13 -3.50 18.72
N LYS A 84 -0.38 -2.46 19.37
CA LYS A 84 -1.61 -1.77 18.96
C LYS A 84 -1.53 -1.28 17.52
N LEU A 85 -0.41 -0.69 17.12
CA LEU A 85 -0.23 -0.18 15.76
C LEU A 85 -0.25 -1.32 14.72
N LYS A 86 0.35 -2.47 15.04
CA LYS A 86 0.27 -3.67 14.18
C LYS A 86 -1.16 -4.19 14.07
N GLU A 87 -1.87 -4.31 15.19
CA GLU A 87 -3.28 -4.73 15.22
C GLU A 87 -4.16 -3.76 14.40
N ASP A 88 -4.03 -2.45 14.63
CA ASP A 88 -4.79 -1.42 13.92
C ASP A 88 -4.48 -1.45 12.41
N PHE A 89 -3.22 -1.69 12.03
CA PHE A 89 -2.81 -1.85 10.64
C PHE A 89 -3.42 -3.10 9.99
N GLU A 90 -3.44 -4.24 10.68
CA GLU A 90 -4.09 -5.46 10.20
C GLU A 90 -5.60 -5.28 10.00
N ILE A 91 -6.26 -4.59 10.94
CA ILE A 91 -7.68 -4.24 10.82
C ILE A 91 -7.92 -3.33 9.61
N LEU A 92 -7.06 -2.33 9.39
CA LEU A 92 -7.13 -1.44 8.24
C LEU A 92 -6.90 -2.17 6.92
N LEU A 93 -5.95 -3.11 6.86
CA LEU A 93 -5.73 -3.97 5.70
C LEU A 93 -6.96 -4.82 5.41
N GLU A 94 -7.57 -5.42 6.42
CA GLU A 94 -8.77 -6.24 6.25
C GLU A 94 -9.96 -5.39 5.76
N LYS A 95 -10.15 -4.18 6.31
CA LYS A 95 -11.15 -3.23 5.81
C LYS A 95 -10.88 -2.84 4.35
N THR A 96 -9.64 -2.55 4.01
CA THR A 96 -9.21 -2.22 2.64
C THR A 96 -9.49 -3.39 1.68
N ARG A 97 -9.15 -4.62 2.07
CA ARG A 97 -9.47 -5.83 1.29
C ARG A 97 -10.97 -6.00 1.08
N LYS A 98 -11.79 -5.77 2.11
CA LYS A 98 -13.26 -5.81 2.01
C LYS A 98 -13.79 -4.76 1.04
N ILE A 99 -13.29 -3.53 1.11
CA ILE A 99 -13.66 -2.45 0.17
C ILE A 99 -13.30 -2.82 -1.26
N ILE A 100 -12.09 -3.33 -1.49
CA ILE A 100 -11.63 -3.78 -2.81
C ILE A 100 -12.56 -4.89 -3.34
N ARG A 101 -12.85 -5.92 -2.52
CA ARG A 101 -13.77 -7.00 -2.91
C ARG A 101 -15.16 -6.47 -3.25
N TYR A 102 -15.69 -5.57 -2.43
CA TYR A 102 -17.00 -4.95 -2.64
C TYR A 102 -17.04 -4.13 -3.94
N LYS A 103 -16.00 -3.32 -4.19
CA LYS A 103 -15.86 -2.52 -5.41
C LYS A 103 -15.82 -3.41 -6.66
N LYS A 104 -14.98 -4.46 -6.63
CA LYS A 104 -14.89 -5.45 -7.71
C LYS A 104 -16.24 -6.12 -7.98
N HIS A 105 -16.93 -6.55 -6.93
CA HIS A 105 -18.27 -7.13 -7.04
C HIS A 105 -19.26 -6.15 -7.68
N LYS A 106 -19.30 -4.89 -7.22
CA LYS A 106 -20.22 -3.87 -7.75
C LYS A 106 -19.97 -3.56 -9.22
N ILE A 107 -18.71 -3.54 -9.65
CA ILE A 107 -18.35 -3.29 -11.05
C ILE A 107 -18.73 -4.48 -11.92
N ALA A 108 -18.51 -5.72 -11.45
CA ALA A 108 -18.98 -6.92 -12.14
C ALA A 108 -20.51 -6.96 -12.27
N GLU A 109 -21.24 -6.66 -11.19
CA GLU A 109 -22.71 -6.59 -11.18
C GLU A 109 -23.24 -5.53 -12.16
N THR A 110 -22.58 -4.38 -12.23
CA THR A 110 -22.92 -3.31 -13.18
C THR A 110 -22.71 -3.75 -14.62
N PHE A 111 -21.57 -4.40 -14.90
CA PHE A 111 -21.27 -4.94 -16.21
C PHE A 111 -22.28 -6.00 -16.66
N GLU A 112 -22.64 -6.93 -15.77
CA GLU A 112 -23.65 -7.96 -16.04
C GLU A 112 -25.01 -7.34 -16.37
N ARG A 113 -25.45 -6.33 -15.62
CA ARG A 113 -26.70 -5.60 -15.90
C ARG A 113 -26.69 -4.93 -17.27
N ILE A 114 -25.59 -4.28 -17.64
CA ILE A 114 -25.44 -3.62 -18.94
C ILE A 114 -25.51 -4.67 -20.06
N ILE A 115 -24.78 -5.79 -19.95
CA ILE A 115 -24.83 -6.89 -20.92
C ILE A 115 -26.24 -7.43 -21.06
N ASN A 116 -26.89 -7.79 -19.96
CA ASN A 116 -28.21 -8.40 -19.99
C ASN A 116 -29.25 -7.48 -20.64
N LYS A 117 -29.16 -6.16 -20.36
CA LYS A 117 -29.99 -5.15 -21.03
C LYS A 117 -29.72 -5.12 -22.54
N ARG A 118 -28.45 -5.08 -22.97
CA ARG A 118 -28.09 -5.06 -24.40
C ARG A 118 -28.49 -6.35 -25.14
N ILE A 119 -28.33 -7.52 -24.51
CA ILE A 119 -28.79 -8.80 -25.07
C ILE A 119 -30.31 -8.78 -25.28
N LYS A 120 -31.07 -8.22 -24.34
CA LYS A 120 -32.52 -8.10 -24.48
C LYS A 120 -32.88 -7.20 -25.68
N GLN A 121 -32.26 -6.03 -25.79
CA GLN A 121 -32.48 -5.11 -26.92
C GLN A 121 -32.14 -5.74 -28.28
N LEU A 122 -31.06 -6.51 -28.37
CA LEU A 122 -30.71 -7.24 -29.59
C LEU A 122 -31.75 -8.31 -29.97
N LYS A 123 -32.32 -9.01 -28.98
CA LYS A 123 -33.42 -9.97 -29.20
C LYS A 123 -34.69 -9.26 -29.69
N ASP A 124 -34.91 -8.05 -29.22
CA ASP A 124 -36.06 -7.21 -29.60
C ASP A 124 -35.85 -6.50 -30.96
N GLY A 125 -34.69 -6.70 -31.62
CA GLY A 125 -34.39 -6.15 -32.95
C GLY A 125 -33.88 -4.69 -32.95
N GLU A 126 -33.58 -4.13 -31.78
CA GLU A 126 -33.06 -2.76 -31.64
C GLU A 126 -31.56 -2.67 -31.98
N MET A 127 -31.16 -1.58 -32.62
CA MET A 127 -29.74 -1.23 -32.80
C MET A 127 -29.14 -0.77 -31.47
N VAL A 128 -28.10 -1.46 -31.00
CA VAL A 128 -27.47 -1.20 -29.70
C VAL A 128 -26.14 -0.46 -29.86
N THR A 129 -26.03 0.72 -29.27
CA THR A 129 -24.76 1.44 -29.13
C THR A 129 -23.84 0.72 -28.14
N THR A 130 -22.66 0.31 -28.58
CA THR A 130 -21.71 -0.51 -27.81
C THR A 130 -20.80 0.27 -26.85
N LEU A 131 -20.95 1.60 -26.79
CA LEU A 131 -20.07 2.49 -26.02
C LEU A 131 -20.16 2.23 -24.50
N ASP A 132 -21.36 2.14 -23.94
CA ASP A 132 -21.54 1.87 -22.50
C ASP A 132 -21.03 0.47 -22.12
N LEU A 133 -21.16 -0.49 -23.04
CA LEU A 133 -20.65 -1.85 -22.85
C LEU A 133 -19.11 -1.85 -22.83
N LYS A 134 -18.49 -1.08 -23.73
CA LYS A 134 -17.04 -0.91 -23.78
C LYS A 134 -16.53 -0.24 -22.51
N GLN A 135 -17.15 0.84 -22.06
CA GLN A 135 -16.77 1.52 -20.81
C GLN A 135 -16.92 0.61 -19.59
N ALA A 136 -18.04 -0.12 -19.48
CA ALA A 136 -18.23 -1.06 -18.39
C ALA A 136 -17.26 -2.25 -18.43
N TRP A 137 -16.90 -2.72 -19.63
CA TRP A 137 -15.87 -3.74 -19.84
C TRP A 137 -14.48 -3.22 -19.43
N GLU A 138 -14.10 -2.01 -19.84
CA GLU A 138 -12.83 -1.37 -19.48
C GLU A 138 -12.72 -1.20 -17.95
N MET A 139 -13.78 -0.68 -17.30
CA MET A 139 -13.85 -0.61 -15.84
C MET A 139 -13.65 -1.98 -15.18
N LEU A 140 -14.26 -3.04 -15.73
CA LEU A 140 -14.09 -4.40 -15.22
C LEU A 140 -12.66 -4.93 -15.41
N GLN A 141 -12.04 -4.70 -16.57
CA GLN A 141 -10.66 -5.14 -16.83
C GLN A 141 -9.67 -4.45 -15.88
N VAL A 142 -9.79 -3.13 -15.70
CA VAL A 142 -8.95 -2.36 -14.76
C VAL A 142 -9.05 -2.94 -13.34
N GLU A 143 -10.27 -3.23 -12.87
CA GLU A 143 -10.49 -3.74 -11.51
C GLU A 143 -10.03 -5.19 -11.30
N ILE A 144 -10.05 -6.00 -12.35
CA ILE A 144 -9.49 -7.36 -12.34
C ILE A 144 -7.95 -7.32 -12.49
N GLY A 145 -7.37 -6.16 -12.82
CA GLY A 145 -5.93 -6.00 -13.03
C GLY A 145 -5.47 -6.54 -14.37
N LYS A 146 -6.38 -6.57 -15.36
CA LYS A 146 -6.08 -6.95 -16.72
C LYS A 146 -5.87 -5.71 -17.58
N PRO A 147 -4.95 -5.76 -18.55
CA PRO A 147 -4.71 -4.65 -19.45
C PRO A 147 -5.97 -4.36 -20.28
N THR A 148 -6.29 -3.08 -20.40
CA THR A 148 -7.39 -2.56 -21.21
C THR A 148 -6.99 -2.28 -22.65
N SER A 149 -5.68 -2.19 -22.93
CA SER A 149 -5.17 -1.88 -24.26
C SER A 149 -3.99 -2.76 -24.67
N ARG A 150 -3.79 -2.88 -26.00
CA ARG A 150 -2.62 -3.56 -26.58
C ARG A 150 -1.29 -2.87 -26.25
N ALA A 151 -1.32 -1.59 -25.88
CA ALA A 151 -0.14 -0.85 -25.43
C ALA A 151 0.32 -1.29 -24.03
N GLU A 152 -0.62 -1.60 -23.13
CA GLU A 152 -0.32 -2.12 -21.77
C GLU A 152 0.20 -3.56 -21.79
N LEU A 153 -0.13 -4.34 -22.83
CA LEU A 153 0.45 -5.66 -23.08
C LEU A 153 1.91 -5.60 -23.57
N ARG A 154 2.36 -4.43 -24.03
CA ARG A 154 3.73 -4.16 -24.50
C ARG A 154 4.52 -3.34 -23.48
N SER A 155 4.25 -3.50 -22.18
CA SER A 155 5.24 -3.08 -21.19
C SER A 155 6.51 -3.88 -21.47
N GLU A 156 7.48 -3.22 -22.12
CA GLU A 156 8.84 -3.72 -22.17
C GLU A 156 9.24 -4.09 -20.74
N PRO A 157 9.93 -5.23 -20.55
CA PRO A 157 10.36 -5.63 -19.22
C PRO A 157 11.08 -4.44 -18.60
N GLU A 158 10.66 -4.06 -17.39
CA GLU A 158 11.30 -3.00 -16.61
C GLU A 158 12.81 -3.11 -16.81
N GLN A 159 13.48 -2.02 -17.20
CA GLN A 159 14.92 -2.00 -17.40
C GLN A 159 15.61 -2.45 -16.12
N ARG A 160 15.85 -3.75 -15.99
CA ARG A 160 16.60 -4.34 -14.90
C ARG A 160 18.07 -4.29 -15.30
N PRO A 161 18.97 -3.90 -14.39
CA PRO A 161 20.39 -3.99 -14.66
C PRO A 161 20.73 -5.43 -15.07
N LEU A 162 21.47 -5.59 -16.18
CA LEU A 162 21.83 -6.90 -16.72
C LEU A 162 22.46 -7.78 -15.64
N THR A 163 22.00 -9.02 -15.57
CA THR A 163 22.57 -10.04 -14.69
C THR A 163 24.02 -10.34 -15.08
N PRO A 164 24.85 -10.87 -14.17
CA PRO A 164 26.25 -11.21 -14.46
C PRO A 164 26.40 -12.15 -15.68
N GLU A 165 25.50 -13.12 -15.82
CA GLU A 165 25.48 -14.09 -16.92
C GLU A 165 25.13 -13.44 -18.27
N GLU A 166 24.16 -12.51 -18.29
CA GLU A 166 23.78 -11.74 -19.48
C GLU A 166 24.92 -10.81 -19.93
N LYS A 167 25.69 -10.24 -19.00
CA LYS A 167 26.88 -9.43 -19.30
C LYS A 167 27.99 -10.25 -19.95
N GLU A 168 28.21 -11.48 -19.49
CA GLU A 168 29.23 -12.36 -20.05
C GLU A 168 28.84 -12.82 -21.47
N HIS A 169 27.57 -13.15 -21.69
CA HIS A 169 27.05 -13.44 -23.02
C HIS A 169 27.18 -12.24 -23.96
N GLY A 170 26.88 -11.03 -23.47
CA GLY A 170 27.05 -9.79 -24.23
C GLY A 170 28.50 -9.56 -24.67
N LYS A 171 29.48 -9.84 -23.79
CA LYS A 171 30.91 -9.75 -24.13
C LYS A 171 31.31 -10.75 -25.21
N LYS A 172 30.90 -12.02 -25.07
CA LYS A 172 31.17 -13.07 -26.07
C LYS A 172 30.60 -12.71 -27.44
N LEU A 173 29.39 -12.16 -27.47
CA LEU A 173 28.74 -11.73 -28.71
C LEU A 173 29.49 -10.55 -29.34
N HIS A 174 29.91 -9.57 -28.54
CA HIS A 174 30.69 -8.43 -29.01
C HIS A 174 32.05 -8.85 -29.59
N GLU A 175 32.74 -9.78 -28.95
CA GLU A 175 34.01 -10.34 -29.43
C GLU A 175 33.83 -11.11 -30.74
N ALA A 176 32.77 -11.91 -30.87
CA ALA A 176 32.45 -12.64 -32.09
C ALA A 176 32.17 -11.69 -33.27
N VAL A 177 31.38 -10.63 -33.04
CA VAL A 177 31.10 -9.60 -34.04
C VAL A 177 32.38 -8.86 -34.45
N LYS A 178 33.20 -8.47 -33.47
CA LYS A 178 34.48 -7.80 -33.73
C LYS A 178 35.44 -8.68 -34.54
N TRP A 179 35.49 -9.97 -34.24
CA TRP A 179 36.27 -10.93 -35.01
C TRP A 179 35.79 -11.00 -36.46
N TYR A 180 34.48 -11.14 -36.68
CA TYR A 180 33.90 -11.23 -38.02
C TYR A 180 34.19 -9.98 -38.87
N LEU A 181 33.98 -8.79 -38.30
CA LEU A 181 34.26 -7.52 -38.99
C LEU A 181 35.75 -7.37 -39.33
N ASN A 182 36.64 -7.78 -38.42
CA ASN A 182 38.08 -7.76 -38.69
C ASN A 182 38.49 -8.74 -39.81
N GLN A 183 37.86 -9.91 -39.91
CA GLN A 183 38.11 -10.83 -41.02
C GLN A 183 37.63 -10.25 -42.36
N SER A 184 36.44 -9.65 -42.37
CA SER A 184 35.90 -8.98 -43.57
C SER A 184 36.83 -7.86 -44.05
N HIS A 185 37.33 -7.01 -43.13
CA HIS A 185 38.27 -5.95 -43.48
C HIS A 185 39.63 -6.47 -43.96
N LYS A 186 40.11 -7.59 -43.43
CA LYS A 186 41.36 -8.22 -43.92
C LYS A 186 41.18 -8.79 -45.33
N GLN A 187 40.05 -9.41 -45.61
CA GLN A 187 39.73 -9.92 -46.95
C GLN A 187 39.65 -8.78 -47.97
N GLN A 188 38.97 -7.68 -47.64
CA GLN A 188 38.91 -6.50 -48.51
C GLN A 188 40.29 -5.90 -48.80
N LYS A 189 41.14 -5.74 -47.77
CA LYS A 189 42.51 -5.23 -47.96
C LYS A 189 43.41 -6.15 -48.79
N ASN A 190 43.20 -7.46 -48.73
CA ASN A 190 43.96 -8.41 -49.54
C ASN A 190 43.52 -8.39 -51.01
N ILE A 191 42.21 -8.21 -51.27
CA ILE A 191 41.67 -8.03 -52.63
C ILE A 191 42.22 -6.74 -53.25
N GLU A 192 42.24 -5.62 -52.50
CA GLU A 192 42.79 -4.35 -52.97
C GLU A 192 44.30 -4.38 -53.23
N LYS A 193 45.05 -5.23 -52.53
CA LYS A 193 46.50 -5.41 -52.76
C LYS A 193 46.77 -6.24 -54.01
N ASN A 194 46.03 -7.32 -54.23
CA ASN A 194 46.18 -8.15 -55.43
C ASN A 194 45.85 -7.37 -56.71
N ASN A 195 44.83 -6.50 -56.68
CA ASN A 195 44.46 -5.65 -57.82
C ASN A 195 45.44 -4.48 -58.10
N LYS A 196 46.46 -4.26 -57.25
CA LYS A 196 47.51 -3.24 -57.46
C LYS A 196 48.84 -3.82 -57.94
N THR A 197 48.91 -5.14 -58.13
CA THR A 197 50.15 -5.86 -58.51
C THR A 197 50.05 -6.50 -59.90
N GLU A 198 48.98 -6.21 -60.64
CA GLU A 198 48.82 -6.41 -62.09
C GLU A 198 48.95 -5.06 -62.81
#